data_AF-A0A662FZQ4-F1
#
_entry.id   AF-A0A662FZQ4-F1
#
_cell.length_a   1.000
_cell.length_b   1.000
_cell.length_c   1.000
_cell.angle_alpha   90.00
_cell.angle_beta   90.00
_cell.angle_gamma   90.00
#
_symmetry.space_group_name_H-M   'P 1'
#
loop_
_entity.id
_entity.type
_entity.pdbx_description
1 polymer ?
#
loop_
_entity_poly.entity_id
_entity_poly.type
_entity_poly.pdbx_seq_one_letter_code
_entity_poly.pdbx_strand_id
1 'polypeptide(L)'
;MIAPEVLGIPKKMDPLTTEGKAEMCIFLQNYFAFVDSSLVCKFVTFALTPEDFAKAMTSCTGWNWTADDILKTGERIWNLERMIQCRENVGRKDDTLPERCLKEPAPVGPAKGKVVPLEVMLDEYYELRGWDLKTGIPKPDKLRELGLERAAELSEKLLGRTSR
;
A
#
# COMPACT_ATOMS: atom_id res chain seq x y z
N MET A 1 -1.62 0.72 12.64
CA MET A 1 -1.27 2.06 12.10
C MET A 1 -1.42 3.12 13.20
N ILE A 2 -0.32 3.67 13.74
CA ILE A 2 -0.37 4.58 14.92
C ILE A 2 -1.23 5.83 14.65
N ALA A 3 -1.05 6.50 13.50
CA ALA A 3 -1.78 7.73 13.19
C ALA A 3 -3.32 7.56 13.22
N PRO A 4 -3.94 6.65 12.42
CA PRO A 4 -5.39 6.52 12.43
C PRO A 4 -5.95 5.77 13.65
N GLU A 5 -5.21 4.82 14.23
CA GLU A 5 -5.75 3.98 15.33
C GLU A 5 -5.57 4.62 16.71
N VAL A 6 -4.50 5.38 16.94
CA VAL A 6 -4.24 6.05 18.22
C VAL A 6 -4.66 7.50 18.14
N LEU A 7 -4.07 8.26 17.21
CA LEU A 7 -4.25 9.71 17.11
C LEU A 7 -5.53 10.13 16.35
N GLY A 8 -6.10 9.21 15.56
CA GLY A 8 -7.29 9.49 14.76
C GLY A 8 -7.03 10.28 13.47
N ILE A 9 -5.79 10.31 12.99
CA ILE A 9 -5.35 11.09 11.82
C ILE A 9 -5.07 10.15 10.65
N PRO A 10 -5.63 10.38 9.44
CA PRO A 10 -6.61 11.41 9.09
C PRO A 10 -8.04 11.08 9.55
N LYS A 11 -8.31 9.81 9.90
CA LYS A 11 -9.60 9.33 10.40
C LYS A 11 -9.38 8.31 11.51
N LYS A 12 -10.15 8.38 12.61
CA LYS A 12 -10.13 7.39 13.68
C LYS A 12 -10.65 6.05 13.18
N MET A 13 -9.89 4.99 13.44
CA MET A 13 -10.24 3.62 13.05
C MET A 13 -10.09 2.66 14.23
N ASP A 14 -11.01 1.69 14.32
CA ASP A 14 -10.91 0.60 15.28
C ASP A 14 -9.78 -0.37 14.86
N PRO A 15 -8.80 -0.68 15.71
CA PRO A 15 -7.76 -1.66 15.39
C PRO A 15 -8.26 -3.12 15.30
N LEU A 16 -9.48 -3.42 15.76
CA LEU A 16 -10.02 -4.77 15.88
C LEU A 16 -10.99 -5.18 14.75
N THR A 17 -11.11 -4.35 13.71
CA THR A 17 -11.93 -4.58 12.51
C THR A 17 -11.08 -4.50 11.25
N THR A 18 -11.57 -5.09 10.16
CA THR A 18 -10.94 -5.02 8.83
C THR A 18 -11.48 -3.87 7.99
N GLU A 19 -12.65 -3.34 8.33
CA GLU A 19 -13.38 -2.36 7.53
C GLU A 19 -12.57 -1.08 7.26
N GLY A 20 -12.41 -0.76 5.97
CA GLY A 20 -11.67 0.42 5.50
C GLY A 20 -10.16 0.38 5.76
N LYS A 21 -9.63 -0.71 6.33
CA LYS A 21 -8.20 -0.84 6.64
C LYS A 21 -7.36 -0.93 5.39
N ALA A 22 -7.84 -1.64 4.37
CA ALA A 22 -7.12 -1.77 3.11
C ALA A 22 -6.96 -0.40 2.43
N GLU A 23 -8.04 0.38 2.32
CA GLU A 23 -8.02 1.74 1.77
C GLU A 23 -7.06 2.66 2.54
N MET A 24 -7.14 2.69 3.88
CA MET A 24 -6.23 3.50 4.70
C MET A 24 -4.78 3.06 4.55
N CYS A 25 -4.52 1.74 4.50
CA CYS A 25 -3.18 1.21 4.30
C CYS A 25 -2.61 1.66 2.95
N ILE A 26 -3.39 1.56 1.87
CA ILE A 26 -3.00 2.01 0.52
C ILE A 26 -2.71 3.51 0.50
N PHE A 27 -3.60 4.33 1.07
CA PHE A 27 -3.41 5.77 1.18
C PHE A 27 -2.08 6.11 1.87
N LEU A 28 -1.84 5.52 3.04
CA LEU A 28 -0.61 5.76 3.79
C LEU A 28 0.63 5.25 3.05
N GLN A 29 0.58 4.08 2.44
CA GLN A 29 1.69 3.55 1.64
C GLN A 29 2.04 4.46 0.46
N ASN A 30 1.04 4.95 -0.28
CA ASN A 30 1.25 5.88 -1.37
C ASN A 30 1.85 7.20 -0.85
N TYR A 31 1.24 7.78 0.18
CA TYR A 31 1.74 9.03 0.75
C TYR A 31 3.18 8.88 1.26
N PHE A 32 3.48 7.79 1.98
CA PHE A 32 4.81 7.54 2.53
C PHE A 32 5.86 7.28 1.46
N ALA A 33 5.53 6.56 0.39
CA ALA A 33 6.47 6.35 -0.73
C ALA A 33 6.92 7.68 -1.36
N PHE A 34 5.99 8.65 -1.46
CA PHE A 34 6.34 10.01 -1.89
C PHE A 34 7.23 10.73 -0.86
N VAL A 35 6.84 10.71 0.42
CA VAL A 35 7.57 11.41 1.49
C VAL A 35 9.01 10.88 1.61
N ASP A 36 9.20 9.56 1.54
CA ASP A 36 10.51 8.92 1.56
C ASP A 36 11.35 9.37 0.34
N SER A 37 10.73 9.52 -0.84
CA SER A 37 11.39 10.04 -2.05
C SER A 37 11.74 11.53 -1.95
N SER A 38 11.00 12.30 -1.15
CA SER A 38 11.31 13.72 -0.86
C SER A 38 12.41 13.89 0.21
N LEU A 39 12.89 12.80 0.81
CA LEU A 39 13.87 12.76 1.90
C LEU A 39 13.44 13.53 3.17
N VAL A 40 12.14 13.71 3.35
CA VAL A 40 11.57 14.35 4.54
C VAL A 40 11.25 13.28 5.59
N CYS A 41 11.53 13.58 6.84
CA CYS A 41 11.21 12.67 7.95
C CYS A 41 9.71 12.36 8.00
N LYS A 42 9.35 11.08 7.90
CA LYS A 42 7.96 10.60 7.91
C LYS A 42 7.14 11.03 9.13
N PHE A 43 7.75 11.37 10.26
CA PHE A 43 6.98 11.86 11.42
C PHE A 43 6.24 13.18 11.18
N VAL A 44 6.65 13.96 10.18
CA VAL A 44 5.90 15.18 9.83
C VAL A 44 4.50 14.87 9.31
N THR A 45 4.24 13.66 8.82
CA THR A 45 2.91 13.26 8.31
C THR A 45 1.86 13.11 9.40
N PHE A 46 2.23 13.23 10.69
CA PHE A 46 1.25 13.38 11.77
C PHE A 46 0.62 14.77 11.79
N ALA A 47 1.23 15.75 11.13
CA ALA A 47 0.74 17.13 11.06
C ALA A 47 0.48 17.60 9.62
N LEU A 48 1.30 17.14 8.67
CA LEU A 48 1.26 17.57 7.28
C LEU A 48 0.48 16.60 6.41
N THR A 49 -0.30 17.16 5.49
CA THR A 49 -1.12 16.41 4.52
C THR A 49 -0.48 16.39 3.12
N PRO A 50 -0.99 15.58 2.18
CA PRO A 50 -0.55 15.64 0.79
C PRO A 50 -0.65 17.05 0.17
N GLU A 51 -1.63 17.86 0.57
CA GLU A 51 -1.78 19.26 0.13
C GLU A 51 -0.61 20.14 0.61
N ASP A 52 -0.13 19.93 1.83
CA ASP A 52 1.02 20.67 2.36
C ASP A 52 2.30 20.30 1.62
N PHE A 53 2.50 19.01 1.35
CA PHE A 53 3.60 18.54 0.51
C PHE A 53 3.51 19.09 -0.91
N ALA A 54 2.33 19.11 -1.52
CA ALA A 54 2.16 19.69 -2.86
C ALA A 54 2.56 21.18 -2.91
N LYS A 55 2.15 21.98 -1.93
CA LYS A 55 2.57 23.40 -1.82
C LYS A 55 4.08 23.56 -1.62
N ALA A 56 4.67 22.75 -0.73
CA ALA A 56 6.10 22.76 -0.46
C ALA A 56 6.89 22.39 -1.72
N MET A 57 6.50 21.30 -2.40
CA MET A 57 7.16 20.82 -3.62
C MET A 57 7.02 21.81 -4.78
N THR A 58 5.87 22.47 -4.91
CA THR A 58 5.68 23.54 -5.90
C THR A 58 6.64 24.69 -5.66
N SER A 59 6.79 25.10 -4.40
CA SER A 59 7.70 26.17 -4.01
C SER A 59 9.18 25.80 -4.22
N CYS A 60 9.56 24.55 -3.93
CA CYS A 60 10.94 24.08 -4.02
C CYS A 60 11.39 23.76 -5.46
N THR A 61 10.51 23.19 -6.29
CA THR A 61 10.87 22.69 -7.63
C THR A 61 10.48 23.62 -8.77
N GLY A 62 9.53 24.53 -8.53
CA GLY A 62 8.93 25.37 -9.57
C GLY A 62 7.92 24.63 -10.48
N TRP A 63 7.65 23.35 -10.26
CA TRP A 63 6.59 22.61 -10.96
C TRP A 63 5.27 22.74 -10.23
N ASN A 64 4.16 22.74 -10.95
CA ASN A 64 2.85 22.77 -10.32
C ASN A 64 2.48 21.37 -9.79
N TRP A 65 2.46 21.19 -8.46
CA TRP A 65 2.07 19.95 -7.81
C TRP A 65 0.69 20.07 -7.16
N THR A 66 -0.12 19.02 -7.29
CA THR A 66 -1.37 18.84 -6.55
C THR A 66 -1.27 17.68 -5.56
N ALA A 67 -2.18 17.58 -4.60
CA ALA A 67 -2.25 16.45 -3.67
C ALA A 67 -2.42 15.10 -4.40
N ASP A 68 -3.17 15.10 -5.50
CA ASP A 68 -3.33 13.91 -6.34
C ASP A 68 -2.01 13.50 -7.02
N ASP A 69 -1.19 14.47 -7.45
CA ASP A 69 0.14 14.18 -8.02
C ASP A 69 1.06 13.52 -6.99
N ILE A 70 0.98 13.96 -5.71
CA ILE A 70 1.72 13.37 -4.59
C ILE A 70 1.31 11.90 -4.42
N LEU A 71 0.02 11.63 -4.28
CA LEU A 71 -0.50 10.28 -4.07
C LEU A 71 -0.28 9.36 -5.27
N LYS A 72 -0.50 9.86 -6.50
CA LYS A 72 -0.27 9.10 -7.74
C LYS A 72 1.20 8.79 -7.98
N THR A 73 2.10 9.69 -7.60
CA THR A 73 3.55 9.43 -7.63
C THR A 73 3.92 8.34 -6.63
N GLY A 74 3.39 8.40 -5.42
CA GLY A 74 3.52 7.34 -4.43
C GLY A 74 3.01 5.98 -4.90
N GLU A 75 1.82 5.94 -5.51
CA GLU A 75 1.22 4.72 -6.07
C GLU A 75 2.10 4.11 -7.17
N ARG A 76 2.67 4.96 -8.04
CA ARG A 76 3.62 4.53 -9.08
C ARG A 76 4.86 3.88 -8.48
N ILE A 77 5.47 4.51 -7.47
CA ILE A 77 6.65 3.98 -6.77
C ILE A 77 6.32 2.62 -6.14
N TRP A 78 5.21 2.54 -5.39
CA TRP A 78 4.80 1.33 -4.71
C TRP A 78 4.57 0.14 -5.65
N ASN A 79 3.91 0.39 -6.80
CA ASN A 79 3.69 -0.65 -7.80
C ASN A 79 4.98 -1.05 -8.52
N LEU A 80 5.91 -0.11 -8.75
CA LEU A 80 7.21 -0.42 -9.33
C LEU A 80 8.03 -1.31 -8.38
N GLU A 81 8.06 -0.99 -7.09
CA GLU A 81 8.72 -1.82 -6.06
C GLU A 81 8.10 -3.21 -5.99
N ARG A 82 6.76 -3.32 -6.03
CA ARG A 82 6.08 -4.62 -6.11
C ARG A 82 6.51 -5.40 -7.35
N MET A 83 6.60 -4.76 -8.51
CA MET A 83 7.03 -5.43 -9.74
C MET A 83 8.49 -5.89 -9.70
N ILE A 84 9.38 -5.16 -9.01
CA ILE A 84 10.75 -5.63 -8.73
C ILE A 84 10.71 -6.89 -7.86
N GLN A 85 9.87 -6.94 -6.81
CA GLN A 85 9.71 -8.12 -5.98
C GLN A 85 9.13 -9.31 -6.77
N CYS A 86 8.11 -9.09 -7.60
CA CYS A 86 7.52 -10.12 -8.44
C CYS A 86 8.52 -10.69 -9.46
N ARG A 87 9.46 -9.87 -9.98
CA ARG A 87 10.57 -10.34 -10.81
C ARG A 87 11.43 -11.38 -10.09
N GLU A 88 11.60 -11.22 -8.78
CA GLU A 88 12.35 -12.11 -7.90
C GLU A 88 11.49 -13.25 -7.30
N ASN A 89 10.30 -13.50 -7.87
CA ASN A 89 9.36 -14.57 -7.47
C ASN A 89 8.73 -14.39 -6.09
N VAL A 90 8.68 -13.15 -5.58
CA VAL A 90 7.85 -12.78 -4.42
C VAL A 90 6.42 -12.53 -4.89
N GLY A 91 5.45 -13.12 -4.21
CA GLY A 91 4.02 -12.94 -4.52
C GLY A 91 3.12 -13.19 -3.33
N ARG A 92 1.85 -13.51 -3.59
CA ARG A 92 0.84 -13.74 -2.54
C ARG A 92 1.29 -14.74 -1.47
N LYS A 93 1.99 -15.81 -1.86
CA LYS A 93 2.50 -16.83 -0.93
C LYS A 93 3.44 -16.27 0.15
N ASP A 94 4.08 -15.14 -0.13
CA ASP A 94 5.08 -14.50 0.72
C ASP A 94 4.48 -13.33 1.53
N ASP A 95 3.30 -12.84 1.15
CA ASP A 95 2.57 -11.77 1.85
C ASP A 95 1.86 -12.33 3.10
N THR A 96 2.63 -12.91 4.03
CA THR A 96 2.12 -13.60 5.23
C THR A 96 2.62 -12.97 6.54
N LEU A 97 2.10 -13.46 7.66
CA LEU A 97 2.51 -13.10 9.02
C LEU A 97 3.08 -14.32 9.75
N PRO A 98 3.85 -14.13 10.83
CA PRO A 98 4.25 -15.23 11.70
C PRO A 98 3.04 -16.05 12.17
N GLU A 99 3.17 -17.38 12.22
CA GLU A 99 2.05 -18.30 12.49
C GLU A 99 1.26 -17.96 13.75
N ARG A 100 1.95 -17.47 14.79
CA ARG A 100 1.33 -16.99 16.03
C ARG A 100 0.22 -15.96 15.78
N CYS A 101 0.44 -15.00 14.89
CA CYS A 101 -0.56 -13.97 14.58
C CYS A 101 -1.80 -14.54 13.87
N LEU A 102 -1.65 -15.66 13.16
CA LEU A 102 -2.69 -16.28 12.34
C LEU A 102 -3.46 -17.39 13.08
N LYS A 103 -2.79 -18.07 14.03
CA LYS A 103 -3.30 -19.30 14.65
C LYS A 103 -3.47 -19.21 16.16
N GLU A 104 -2.67 -18.40 16.86
CA GLU A 104 -2.72 -18.29 18.33
C GLU A 104 -3.55 -17.07 18.75
N PRO A 105 -4.74 -17.26 19.35
CA PRO A 105 -5.56 -16.14 19.78
C PRO A 105 -4.85 -15.30 20.85
N ALA A 106 -5.04 -13.98 20.82
CA ALA A 106 -4.46 -13.12 21.84
C ALA A 106 -4.90 -13.58 23.25
N PRO A 107 -3.96 -13.78 24.20
CA PRO A 107 -4.28 -14.38 25.49
C PRO A 107 -5.03 -13.41 26.42
N VAL A 108 -4.76 -12.11 26.29
CA VAL A 108 -5.26 -11.04 27.15
C VAL A 108 -5.48 -9.74 26.37
N GLY A 109 -6.10 -8.75 27.02
CA GLY A 109 -6.27 -7.41 26.47
C GLY A 109 -7.47 -7.25 25.53
N PRO A 110 -7.61 -6.08 24.88
CA PRO A 110 -8.78 -5.76 24.05
C PRO A 110 -8.99 -6.70 22.86
N ALA A 111 -7.92 -7.33 22.37
CA ALA A 111 -7.97 -8.29 21.26
C ALA A 111 -8.15 -9.75 21.72
N LYS A 112 -8.39 -10.01 23.02
CA LYS A 112 -8.45 -11.36 23.59
C LYS A 112 -9.34 -12.29 22.75
N GLY A 113 -8.82 -13.46 22.40
CA GLY A 113 -9.53 -14.46 21.63
C GLY A 113 -9.55 -14.22 20.11
N LYS A 114 -8.93 -13.15 19.60
CA LYS A 114 -8.83 -12.87 18.16
C LYS A 114 -7.49 -13.31 17.56
N VAL A 115 -7.52 -13.68 16.29
CA VAL A 115 -6.38 -13.85 15.39
C VAL A 115 -6.53 -12.87 14.20
N VAL A 116 -5.48 -12.66 13.41
CA VAL A 116 -5.52 -11.77 12.24
C VAL A 116 -6.24 -12.45 11.08
N PRO A 117 -7.35 -11.90 10.55
CA PRO A 117 -8.06 -12.45 9.39
C PRO A 117 -7.36 -12.08 8.07
N LEU A 118 -6.11 -12.54 7.90
CA LEU A 118 -5.20 -12.04 6.88
C LEU A 118 -5.71 -12.24 5.44
N GLU A 119 -6.27 -13.40 5.10
CA GLU A 119 -6.72 -13.70 3.73
C GLU A 119 -7.77 -12.69 3.24
N VAL A 120 -8.75 -12.35 4.10
CA VAL A 120 -9.79 -11.37 3.79
C VAL A 120 -9.18 -9.98 3.56
N MET A 121 -8.21 -9.61 4.41
CA MET A 121 -7.51 -8.33 4.29
C MET A 121 -6.65 -8.25 3.02
N LEU A 122 -6.00 -9.34 2.62
CA LEU A 122 -5.20 -9.41 1.40
C LEU A 122 -6.06 -9.34 0.15
N ASP A 123 -7.18 -10.05 0.11
CA ASP A 123 -8.11 -10.02 -1.02
C ASP A 123 -8.62 -8.60 -1.27
N GLU A 124 -9.13 -7.93 -0.22
CA GLU A 124 -9.60 -6.54 -0.29
C GLU A 124 -8.46 -5.61 -0.74
N TYR A 125 -7.26 -5.77 -0.17
CA TYR A 125 -6.11 -4.95 -0.52
C TYR A 125 -5.67 -5.13 -1.99
N TYR A 126 -5.63 -6.35 -2.51
CA TYR A 126 -5.28 -6.61 -3.91
C TYR A 126 -6.34 -6.11 -4.88
N GLU A 127 -7.62 -6.26 -4.56
CA GLU A 127 -8.71 -5.71 -5.37
C GLU A 127 -8.58 -4.19 -5.50
N LEU A 128 -8.43 -3.49 -4.37
CA LEU A 128 -8.27 -2.03 -4.34
C LEU A 128 -6.99 -1.56 -5.04
N ARG A 129 -5.91 -2.34 -4.96
CA ARG A 129 -4.64 -2.06 -5.66
C ARG A 129 -4.70 -2.35 -7.17
N GLY A 130 -5.73 -3.04 -7.66
CA GLY A 130 -5.78 -3.51 -9.05
C GLY A 130 -4.77 -4.63 -9.33
N TRP A 131 -4.49 -5.48 -8.34
CA TRP A 131 -3.59 -6.63 -8.44
C TRP A 131 -4.38 -7.92 -8.71
N ASP A 132 -3.69 -8.94 -9.20
CA ASP A 132 -4.26 -10.27 -9.38
C ASP A 132 -4.42 -10.96 -8.01
N LEU A 133 -5.63 -11.47 -7.72
CA LEU A 133 -5.96 -12.07 -6.44
C LEU A 133 -5.14 -13.32 -6.12
N LYS A 134 -4.76 -14.12 -7.13
CA LYS A 134 -4.08 -15.40 -6.88
C LYS A 134 -2.58 -15.21 -6.68
N THR A 135 -1.99 -14.33 -7.47
CA THR A 135 -0.53 -14.16 -7.53
C THR A 135 -0.04 -12.95 -6.74
N GLY A 136 -0.90 -11.96 -6.50
CA GLY A 136 -0.51 -10.67 -5.92
C GLY A 136 0.33 -9.81 -6.87
N ILE A 137 0.31 -10.10 -8.18
CA ILE A 137 1.01 -9.35 -9.21
C ILE A 137 0.11 -8.19 -9.69
N PRO A 138 0.60 -6.94 -9.75
CA PRO A 138 -0.15 -5.83 -10.33
C PRO A 138 -0.61 -6.11 -11.77
N LYS A 139 -1.89 -5.85 -12.08
CA LYS A 139 -2.43 -6.12 -13.43
C LYS A 139 -1.80 -5.17 -14.47
N PRO A 140 -1.59 -5.62 -15.72
CA PRO A 140 -0.98 -4.80 -16.76
C PRO A 140 -1.68 -3.45 -16.97
N ASP A 141 -3.01 -3.43 -16.99
CA ASP A 141 -3.77 -2.20 -17.19
C ASP A 141 -3.53 -1.15 -16.10
N LYS A 142 -3.45 -1.59 -14.83
CA LYS A 142 -3.10 -0.71 -13.70
C LYS A 142 -1.68 -0.15 -13.85
N LEU A 143 -0.73 -0.95 -14.30
CA LEU A 143 0.65 -0.49 -14.52
C LEU A 143 0.73 0.53 -15.67
N ARG A 144 -0.03 0.34 -16.75
CA ARG A 144 -0.12 1.31 -17.86
C ARG A 144 -0.75 2.63 -17.42
N GLU A 145 -1.82 2.57 -16.62
CA GLU A 145 -2.46 3.74 -16.00
C GLU A 145 -1.45 4.59 -15.20
N LEU A 146 -0.49 3.92 -14.54
CA LEU A 146 0.58 4.56 -13.78
C LEU A 146 1.79 4.99 -14.63
N GLY A 147 1.78 4.73 -15.94
CA GLY A 147 2.89 5.05 -16.86
C GLY A 147 4.09 4.11 -16.75
N LEU A 148 3.88 2.88 -16.27
CA LEU A 148 4.91 1.88 -16.05
C LEU A 148 4.92 0.81 -17.15
N GLU A 149 5.07 1.20 -18.42
CA GLU A 149 4.91 0.30 -19.57
C GLU A 149 5.80 -0.95 -19.49
N ARG A 150 7.10 -0.77 -19.18
CA ARG A 150 8.05 -1.89 -19.02
C ARG A 150 7.63 -2.86 -17.91
N ALA A 151 7.02 -2.35 -16.84
CA ALA A 151 6.53 -3.19 -15.77
C ALA A 151 5.23 -3.91 -16.19
N ALA A 152 4.37 -3.26 -16.99
CA ALA A 152 3.17 -3.88 -17.55
C ALA A 152 3.52 -5.08 -18.45
N GLU A 153 4.49 -4.94 -19.35
CA GLU A 153 4.99 -6.03 -20.19
C GLU A 153 5.56 -7.20 -19.35
N LEU A 154 6.23 -6.89 -18.24
CA LEU A 154 6.72 -7.92 -17.31
C LEU A 154 5.55 -8.63 -16.62
N SER A 155 4.54 -7.88 -16.18
CA SER A 155 3.34 -8.44 -15.54
C SER A 155 2.63 -9.43 -16.48
N GLU A 156 2.45 -9.08 -17.75
CA GLU A 156 1.86 -9.97 -18.77
C GLU A 156 2.63 -11.29 -18.89
N LYS A 157 3.96 -11.21 -18.93
CA LYS A 157 4.83 -12.40 -19.01
C LYS A 157 4.72 -13.27 -17.75
N LEU A 158 4.63 -12.66 -16.57
CA LEU A 158 4.54 -13.40 -15.30
C LEU A 158 3.17 -14.06 -15.15
N LEU A 159 2.07 -13.33 -15.42
CA LEU A 159 0.71 -13.86 -15.34
C LEU A 159 0.44 -14.94 -16.40
N GLY A 160 1.03 -14.81 -17.60
CA GLY A 160 0.95 -15.80 -18.67
C GLY A 160 1.70 -17.11 -18.39
N ARG A 161 2.66 -17.13 -17.44
CA ARG A 161 3.35 -18.35 -17.00
C ARG A 161 2.52 -19.18 -16.02
N THR A 162 1.70 -18.51 -15.21
CA THR A 162 0.90 -19.15 -14.15
C THR A 162 -0.38 -19.80 -14.70
N SER A 163 -0.73 -19.57 -15.96
CA SER A 163 -1.91 -20.11 -16.66
C SER A 163 -1.61 -21.35 -17.53
N ARG A 164 -0.36 -21.85 -17.50
CA ARG A 164 0.06 -23.13 -18.12
C ARG A 164 0.50 -24.10 -17.03
#